data_AF-A0A961QNC1-F1
#
_entry.id   AF-A0A961QNC1-F1
#
_cell.length_a   1.000
_cell.length_b   1.000
_cell.length_c   1.000
_cell.angle_alpha   90.00
_cell.angle_beta   90.00
_cell.angle_gamma   90.00
#
_symmetry.space_group_name_H-M   'P 1'
#
loop_
_entity.id
_entity.type
_entity.pdbx_description
1 polymer ?
#
loop_
_entity_poly.entity_id
_entity_poly.type
_entity_poly.pdbx_seq_one_letter_code
_entity_poly.pdbx_strand_id
1 'polypeptide(L)'
;MKGVWGLFLAFPAAAGPVFTDDSAGLPAPHVYSGGWEHFVGGGVAVFDCNGDALPDLFAAGGAGPAALFVNRSAPDGPIRFDRAGRADLTGVTGAYPLDIDSDGAMDLVVLRVGPNLILRGGGDCSFADATESWGLPPRDAWTTAFSATWEKGQARPTLVFGNYVDRSNPDGPFEACDSHDILRPDSTNYAETEPISPGYCALSMLISDWRRAGTPELRISNDRHYYVRGGYEQMFRLSPLSEREDWARVSLWGMGIASRDLTGDGLPEVMMTSMGDQLLQINRGDRFENAPYTIGTYAQRPFLGDDGRPSTGWHAEFGDVDNDGRADLFIAKGNVDQMPGNAMHDP
;
A
#
# COMPACT_ATOMS: atom_id res chain seq x y z
N MET A 1 -41.27 -29.89 -45.57
CA MET A 1 -40.02 -29.16 -45.29
C MET A 1 -39.92 -28.99 -43.78
N LYS A 2 -39.00 -29.69 -43.12
CA LYS A 2 -38.74 -29.53 -41.68
C LYS A 2 -37.67 -28.45 -41.52
N GLY A 3 -38.04 -27.31 -40.96
CA GLY A 3 -37.09 -26.24 -40.63
C GLY A 3 -36.26 -26.66 -39.42
N VAL A 4 -34.95 -26.73 -39.60
CA VAL A 4 -33.98 -26.95 -38.52
C VAL A 4 -33.82 -25.62 -37.78
N TRP A 5 -34.19 -25.60 -36.51
CA TRP A 5 -33.87 -24.49 -35.59
C TRP A 5 -32.45 -24.72 -35.07
N GLY A 6 -31.51 -23.89 -35.52
CA GLY A 6 -30.14 -23.88 -34.99
C GLY A 6 -30.12 -23.19 -33.63
N LEU A 7 -29.80 -23.96 -32.59
CA LEU A 7 -29.50 -23.43 -31.26
C LEU A 7 -28.07 -22.86 -31.30
N PHE A 8 -27.93 -21.54 -31.32
CA PHE A 8 -26.62 -20.89 -31.13
C PHE A 8 -26.28 -20.95 -29.64
N LEU A 9 -25.35 -21.82 -29.27
CA LEU A 9 -24.68 -21.78 -27.98
C LEU A 9 -23.73 -20.57 -27.98
N ALA A 10 -24.13 -19.48 -27.33
CA ALA A 10 -23.21 -18.41 -26.97
C ALA A 10 -22.35 -18.94 -25.82
N PHE A 11 -21.09 -19.27 -26.12
CA PHE A 11 -20.09 -19.46 -25.07
C PHE A 11 -19.69 -18.06 -24.56
N PRO A 12 -19.57 -17.87 -23.23
CA PRO A 12 -18.93 -16.65 -22.72
C PRO A 12 -17.51 -16.62 -23.27
N ALA A 13 -17.19 -15.56 -24.02
CA ALA A 13 -15.81 -15.26 -24.37
C ALA A 13 -15.16 -14.72 -23.09
N ALA A 14 -14.41 -15.57 -22.39
CA ALA A 14 -13.51 -15.12 -21.32
C ALA A 14 -12.30 -14.47 -22.01
N ALA A 15 -12.39 -13.17 -22.25
CA ALA A 15 -11.21 -12.37 -22.60
C ALA A 15 -10.51 -12.02 -21.29
N GLY A 16 -9.28 -12.52 -21.10
CA GLY A 16 -8.47 -12.10 -19.95
C GLY A 16 -8.07 -10.63 -20.08
N PRO A 17 -7.68 -9.98 -18.97
CA PRO A 17 -7.22 -8.61 -18.99
C PRO A 17 -6.00 -8.45 -19.90
N VAL A 18 -5.99 -7.38 -20.70
CA VAL A 18 -4.87 -7.03 -21.59
C VAL A 18 -4.24 -5.73 -21.09
N PHE A 19 -2.96 -5.78 -20.77
CA PHE A 19 -2.20 -4.58 -20.41
C PHE A 19 -1.69 -3.91 -21.69
N THR A 20 -2.03 -2.63 -21.85
CA THR A 20 -1.51 -1.78 -22.93
C THR A 20 -0.70 -0.67 -22.28
N ASP A 21 0.51 -0.45 -22.77
CA ASP A 21 1.31 0.71 -22.38
C ASP A 21 0.68 1.98 -22.97
N ASP A 22 0.14 2.84 -22.11
CA ASP A 22 -0.35 4.18 -22.45
C ASP A 22 0.44 5.27 -21.70
N SER A 23 1.73 5.03 -21.44
CA SER A 23 2.63 6.01 -20.80
C SER A 23 2.76 7.32 -21.57
N ALA A 24 2.48 7.31 -22.88
CA ALA A 24 2.36 8.50 -23.72
C ALA A 24 1.19 9.42 -23.33
N GLY A 25 0.27 8.94 -22.48
CA GLY A 25 -0.80 9.71 -21.84
C GLY A 25 -0.31 10.69 -20.78
N LEU A 26 0.87 10.44 -20.19
CA LEU A 26 1.49 11.34 -19.20
C LEU A 26 2.12 12.56 -19.91
N PRO A 27 2.01 13.76 -19.31
CA PRO A 27 2.57 14.99 -19.89
C PRO A 27 4.10 15.03 -19.85
N ALA A 28 4.72 14.24 -18.96
CA ALA A 28 6.16 14.03 -18.87
C ALA A 28 6.46 12.69 -18.17
N PRO A 29 7.62 12.07 -18.44
CA PRO A 29 8.08 10.93 -17.66
C PRO A 29 8.23 11.29 -16.17
N HIS A 30 7.86 10.37 -15.30
CA HIS A 30 8.06 10.46 -13.85
C HIS A 30 9.13 9.47 -13.40
N VAL A 31 9.98 9.87 -12.46
CA VAL A 31 11.08 9.05 -11.95
C VAL A 31 11.12 9.16 -10.44
N TYR A 32 10.99 8.02 -9.76
CA TYR A 32 11.37 7.88 -8.36
C TYR A 32 12.89 7.70 -8.28
N SER A 33 13.57 8.60 -7.59
CA SER A 33 15.04 8.63 -7.56
C SER A 33 15.56 8.85 -6.15
N GLY A 34 16.84 8.55 -5.91
CA GLY A 34 17.48 8.82 -4.62
C GLY A 34 18.58 7.83 -4.29
N GLY A 35 19.20 8.05 -3.13
CA GLY A 35 20.18 7.12 -2.57
C GLY A 35 19.53 5.93 -1.85
N TRP A 36 20.28 5.32 -0.93
CA TRP A 36 19.83 4.14 -0.19
C TRP A 36 18.51 4.33 0.57
N GLU A 37 18.25 5.56 1.05
CA GLU A 37 16.99 5.97 1.72
C GLU A 37 15.76 5.95 0.80
N HIS A 38 15.97 5.66 -0.50
CA HIS A 38 14.93 5.53 -1.49
C HIS A 38 15.03 4.20 -2.24
N PHE A 39 15.65 3.18 -1.64
CA PHE A 39 15.62 1.81 -2.19
C PHE A 39 14.28 1.11 -1.94
N VAL A 40 13.54 1.56 -0.93
CA VAL A 40 12.15 1.19 -0.68
C VAL A 40 11.26 2.43 -0.76
N GLY A 41 9.97 2.22 -1.02
CA GLY A 41 9.00 3.27 -1.33
C GLY A 41 8.71 3.39 -2.83
N GLY A 42 8.38 4.58 -3.31
CA GLY A 42 8.02 4.84 -4.71
C GLY A 42 6.53 4.63 -5.00
N GLY A 43 5.68 4.78 -3.99
CA GLY A 43 4.24 4.54 -4.12
C GLY A 43 3.51 5.52 -5.04
N VAL A 44 2.40 5.05 -5.59
CA VAL A 44 1.43 5.84 -6.36
C VAL A 44 0.08 5.75 -5.65
N ALA A 45 -0.51 6.90 -5.34
CA ALA A 45 -1.87 7.00 -4.87
C ALA A 45 -2.82 7.27 -6.05
N VAL A 46 -3.98 6.61 -6.04
CA VAL A 46 -5.04 6.78 -7.05
C VAL A 46 -6.31 7.24 -6.34
N PHE A 47 -6.87 8.38 -6.73
CA PHE A 47 -8.05 8.99 -6.10
C PHE A 47 -8.64 10.07 -6.99
N ASP A 48 -9.85 10.54 -6.70
CA ASP A 48 -10.45 11.69 -7.38
C ASP A 48 -10.22 12.95 -6.54
N CYS A 49 -9.42 13.90 -7.04
CA CYS A 49 -9.09 15.13 -6.31
C CYS A 49 -10.02 16.31 -6.62
N ASN A 50 -10.94 16.18 -7.59
CA ASN A 50 -11.80 17.29 -8.03
C ASN A 50 -13.30 16.94 -8.15
N GLY A 51 -13.69 15.69 -7.87
CA GLY A 51 -15.07 15.22 -7.90
C GLY A 51 -15.63 14.94 -9.29
N ASP A 52 -14.79 14.81 -10.33
CA ASP A 52 -15.24 14.50 -11.70
C ASP A 52 -15.40 13.00 -11.98
N ALA A 53 -15.18 12.15 -10.98
CA ALA A 53 -15.21 10.70 -11.02
C ALA A 53 -14.14 10.05 -11.93
N LEU A 54 -13.13 10.81 -12.38
CA LEU A 54 -11.96 10.27 -13.04
C LEU A 54 -10.85 10.05 -12.00
N PRO A 55 -10.14 8.90 -12.04
CA PRO A 55 -9.03 8.65 -11.14
C PRO A 55 -7.81 9.51 -11.52
N ASP A 56 -7.38 10.37 -10.61
CA ASP A 56 -6.13 11.11 -10.61
C ASP A 56 -5.01 10.32 -9.93
N LEU A 57 -3.75 10.70 -10.19
CA LEU A 57 -2.58 10.01 -9.65
C LEU A 57 -1.68 10.97 -8.88
N PHE A 58 -1.28 10.61 -7.67
CA PHE A 58 -0.14 11.22 -7.00
C PHE A 58 1.01 10.22 -6.92
N ALA A 59 2.16 10.57 -7.49
CA ALA A 59 3.33 9.71 -7.56
C ALA A 59 4.50 10.27 -6.74
N ALA A 60 5.05 9.43 -5.86
CA ALA A 60 6.24 9.74 -5.06
C ALA A 60 7.47 9.98 -5.96
N GLY A 61 8.31 10.96 -5.63
CA GLY A 61 9.52 11.30 -6.39
C GLY A 61 10.85 10.86 -5.76
N GLY A 62 10.82 10.38 -4.52
CA GLY A 62 12.01 10.09 -3.72
C GLY A 62 12.77 11.38 -3.45
N ALA A 63 14.06 11.43 -3.73
CA ALA A 63 14.87 12.65 -3.69
C ALA A 63 14.45 13.69 -4.76
N GLY A 64 13.81 13.23 -5.84
CA GLY A 64 13.19 14.10 -6.85
C GLY A 64 11.81 14.63 -6.41
N PRO A 65 11.21 15.51 -7.19
CA PRO A 65 9.87 16.04 -6.90
C PRO A 65 8.79 14.98 -7.10
N ALA A 66 7.86 14.88 -6.16
CA ALA A 66 6.59 14.20 -6.37
C ALA A 66 5.77 14.89 -7.47
N ALA A 67 4.77 14.19 -8.01
CA ALA A 67 3.91 14.71 -9.08
C ALA A 67 2.45 14.35 -8.85
N LEU A 68 1.56 15.32 -9.08
CA LEU A 68 0.13 15.08 -9.24
C LEU A 68 -0.19 15.08 -10.73
N PHE A 69 -0.93 14.08 -11.18
CA PHE A 69 -1.41 13.92 -12.55
C PHE A 69 -2.93 13.91 -12.51
N VAL A 70 -3.54 14.98 -13.03
CA VAL A 70 -4.99 15.15 -13.05
C VAL A 70 -5.54 14.59 -14.35
N ASN A 71 -6.49 13.67 -14.26
CA ASN A 71 -7.06 12.97 -15.38
C ASN A 71 -7.92 13.90 -16.24
N ARG A 72 -7.71 13.86 -17.55
CA ARG A 72 -8.41 14.64 -18.58
C ARG A 72 -8.93 13.77 -19.70
N SER A 73 -9.06 12.47 -19.45
CA SER A 73 -9.50 11.50 -20.44
C SER A 73 -10.95 11.79 -20.83
N ALA A 74 -11.22 11.79 -22.14
CA ALA A 74 -12.59 11.81 -22.64
C ALA A 74 -13.15 10.37 -22.68
N PRO A 75 -14.47 10.17 -22.59
CA PRO A 75 -15.08 8.87 -22.82
C PRO A 75 -14.62 8.27 -24.16
N ASP A 76 -14.24 7.00 -24.16
CA ASP A 76 -13.71 6.25 -25.31
C ASP A 76 -12.44 6.84 -25.96
N GLY A 77 -11.81 7.83 -25.33
CA GLY A 77 -10.56 8.45 -25.75
C GLY A 77 -9.31 7.80 -25.14
N PRO A 78 -8.11 8.19 -25.61
CA PRO A 78 -6.87 7.77 -24.96
C PRO A 78 -6.78 8.36 -23.54
N ILE A 79 -6.04 7.68 -22.65
CA ILE A 79 -5.81 8.19 -21.31
C ILE A 79 -4.93 9.44 -21.40
N ARG A 80 -5.32 10.52 -20.73
CA ARG A 80 -4.60 11.80 -20.72
C ARG A 80 -4.56 12.40 -19.34
N PHE A 81 -3.41 12.95 -18.98
CA PHE A 81 -3.23 13.67 -17.73
C PHE A 81 -2.63 15.06 -17.94
N ASP A 82 -3.06 16.02 -17.13
CA ASP A 82 -2.35 17.27 -16.88
C ASP A 82 -1.45 17.10 -15.66
N ARG A 83 -0.28 17.73 -15.65
CA ARG A 83 0.57 17.76 -14.45
C ARG A 83 0.17 18.93 -13.57
N ALA A 84 -0.07 18.65 -12.31
CA ALA A 84 -0.38 19.62 -11.27
C ALA A 84 0.54 19.41 -10.05
N GLY A 85 0.27 20.15 -8.99
CA GLY A 85 0.97 20.02 -7.71
C GLY A 85 2.27 20.81 -7.61
N ARG A 86 2.96 20.57 -6.50
CA ARG A 86 4.10 21.35 -6.01
C ARG A 86 5.44 20.73 -6.40
N ALA A 87 6.24 21.46 -7.17
CA ALA A 87 7.57 21.01 -7.60
C ALA A 87 8.61 20.95 -6.47
N ASP A 88 8.30 21.52 -5.31
CA ASP A 88 9.17 21.55 -4.13
C ASP A 88 8.93 20.38 -3.16
N LEU A 89 7.96 19.51 -3.44
CA LEU A 89 7.66 18.36 -2.60
C LEU A 89 8.61 17.18 -2.90
N THR A 90 9.72 17.12 -2.17
CA THR A 90 10.78 16.09 -2.30
C THR A 90 10.89 15.22 -1.04
N GLY A 91 11.71 14.18 -1.10
CA GLY A 91 11.86 13.18 -0.04
C GLY A 91 10.66 12.25 0.10
N VAL A 92 9.70 12.29 -0.84
CA VAL A 92 8.44 11.55 -0.74
C VAL A 92 8.65 10.08 -1.08
N THR A 93 8.21 9.18 -0.20
CA THR A 93 8.25 7.72 -0.37
C THR A 93 6.91 7.15 -0.79
N GLY A 94 5.81 7.83 -0.48
CA GLY A 94 4.44 7.46 -0.83
C GLY A 94 3.43 8.49 -0.34
N ALA A 95 2.15 8.31 -0.69
CA ALA A 95 1.07 9.10 -0.12
C ALA A 95 -0.21 8.26 -0.02
N TYR A 96 -1.11 8.65 0.88
CA TYR A 96 -2.38 7.98 1.11
C TYR A 96 -3.51 9.02 1.07
N PRO A 97 -4.48 8.87 0.16
CA PRO A 97 -5.65 9.73 0.10
C PRO A 97 -6.65 9.36 1.19
N LEU A 98 -7.12 10.35 1.93
CA LEU A 98 -8.05 10.17 3.04
C LEU A 98 -8.80 11.48 3.30
N ASP A 99 -10.12 11.44 3.42
CA ASP A 99 -10.90 12.61 3.89
C ASP A 99 -10.79 12.72 5.42
N ILE A 100 -9.75 13.40 5.91
CA ILE A 100 -9.40 13.40 7.33
C ILE A 100 -10.38 14.26 8.12
N ASP A 101 -10.85 15.37 7.54
CA ASP A 101 -11.72 16.33 8.20
C ASP A 101 -13.21 16.22 7.84
N SER A 102 -13.57 15.23 7.01
CA SER A 102 -14.93 14.92 6.59
C SER A 102 -15.61 16.06 5.83
N ASP A 103 -14.84 16.83 5.05
CA ASP A 103 -15.36 17.92 4.22
C ASP A 103 -15.72 17.47 2.78
N GLY A 104 -15.44 16.21 2.44
CA GLY A 104 -15.74 15.59 1.16
C GLY A 104 -14.64 15.78 0.11
N ALA A 105 -13.60 16.56 0.39
CA ALA A 105 -12.39 16.59 -0.42
C ALA A 105 -11.38 15.56 0.11
N MET A 106 -10.68 14.86 -0.79
CA MET A 106 -9.60 13.97 -0.36
C MET A 106 -8.38 14.79 0.08
N ASP A 107 -7.92 14.57 1.31
CA ASP A 107 -6.62 15.03 1.78
C ASP A 107 -5.53 14.01 1.40
N LEU A 108 -4.26 14.41 1.52
CA LEU A 108 -3.12 13.51 1.36
C LEU A 108 -2.27 13.45 2.62
N VAL A 109 -2.10 12.25 3.16
CA VAL A 109 -1.00 11.95 4.07
C VAL A 109 0.22 11.60 3.23
N VAL A 110 1.26 12.43 3.27
CA VAL A 110 2.48 12.26 2.47
C VAL A 110 3.59 11.69 3.33
N LEU A 111 4.05 10.49 2.98
CA LEU A 111 5.12 9.78 3.65
C LEU A 111 6.48 10.22 3.10
N ARG A 112 7.47 10.41 3.98
CA ARG A 112 8.76 10.96 3.58
C ARG A 112 9.95 10.25 4.25
N VAL A 113 11.10 10.42 3.61
CA VAL A 113 12.39 10.45 4.31
C VAL A 113 12.51 11.85 4.91
N GLY A 114 12.35 11.93 6.23
CA GLY A 114 12.15 13.17 6.97
C GLY A 114 10.69 13.32 7.45
N PRO A 115 10.32 14.52 7.93
CA PRO A 115 8.98 14.76 8.47
C PRO A 115 7.89 14.50 7.42
N ASN A 116 6.91 13.68 7.79
CA ASN A 116 5.68 13.46 7.03
C ASN A 116 4.85 14.75 6.97
N LEU A 117 3.99 14.85 5.96
CA LEU A 117 3.10 16.01 5.76
C LEU A 117 1.64 15.56 5.72
N ILE A 118 0.74 16.45 6.10
CA ILE A 118 -0.68 16.34 5.77
C ILE A 118 -1.04 17.51 4.87
N LEU A 119 -1.52 17.21 3.67
CA LEU A 119 -1.97 18.19 2.70
C LEU A 119 -3.49 18.16 2.61
N ARG A 120 -4.15 19.21 3.08
CA ARG A 120 -5.60 19.34 3.03
C ARG A 120 -6.08 19.61 1.60
N GLY A 121 -7.04 18.84 1.12
CA GLY A 121 -7.61 18.97 -0.22
C GLY A 121 -8.56 20.17 -0.35
N GLY A 122 -8.54 20.85 -1.50
CA GLY A 122 -9.48 21.92 -1.82
C GLY A 122 -10.72 21.48 -2.61
N GLY A 123 -10.76 20.23 -3.06
CA GLY A 123 -11.83 19.70 -3.94
C GLY A 123 -11.71 20.12 -5.41
N ASP A 124 -10.59 20.73 -5.80
CA ASP A 124 -10.26 21.16 -7.16
C ASP A 124 -8.82 20.75 -7.55
N CYS A 125 -8.31 19.69 -6.92
CA CYS A 125 -6.92 19.24 -6.97
C CYS A 125 -5.89 20.26 -6.43
N SER A 126 -6.33 21.31 -5.73
CA SER A 126 -5.45 22.13 -4.90
C SER A 126 -5.23 21.52 -3.52
N PHE A 127 -4.06 21.77 -2.95
CA PHE A 127 -3.65 21.21 -1.67
C PHE A 127 -2.95 22.27 -0.82
N ALA A 128 -3.39 22.42 0.44
CA ALA A 128 -2.78 23.30 1.43
C ALA A 128 -2.06 22.48 2.49
N ASP A 129 -0.86 22.89 2.89
CA ASP A 129 -0.15 22.24 4.00
C ASP A 129 -0.90 22.47 5.32
N ALA A 130 -1.41 21.40 5.91
CA ALA A 130 -2.15 21.42 7.16
C ALA A 130 -1.35 20.83 8.33
N THR A 131 -0.11 20.38 8.08
CA THR A 131 0.73 19.61 9.02
C THR A 131 0.80 20.27 10.40
N GLU A 132 1.20 21.55 10.46
CA GLU A 132 1.30 22.29 11.73
C GLU A 132 -0.09 22.59 12.32
N SER A 133 -1.04 23.00 11.49
CA SER A 133 -2.38 23.37 11.93
C SER A 133 -3.19 22.21 12.52
N TRP A 134 -2.90 20.98 12.07
CA TRP A 134 -3.50 19.74 12.58
C TRP A 134 -2.59 19.05 13.60
N GLY A 135 -1.48 19.69 13.98
CA GLY A 135 -0.61 19.23 15.06
C GLY A 135 0.11 17.92 14.79
N LEU A 136 0.42 17.58 13.53
CA LEU A 136 1.26 16.42 13.25
C LEU A 136 2.70 16.70 13.76
N PRO A 137 3.24 15.91 14.69
CA PRO A 137 4.58 16.13 15.21
C PRO A 137 5.63 15.87 14.13
N PRO A 138 6.64 16.76 13.97
CA PRO A 138 7.73 16.48 13.06
C PRO A 138 8.59 15.33 13.61
N ARG A 139 8.81 14.29 12.80
CA ARG A 139 9.75 13.21 13.08
C ARG A 139 10.65 13.00 11.87
N ASP A 140 11.97 13.04 12.07
CA ASP A 140 12.95 12.78 11.01
C ASP A 140 13.13 11.28 10.75
N ALA A 141 12.04 10.58 10.40
CA ALA A 141 12.03 9.14 10.18
C ALA A 141 12.14 8.79 8.68
N TRP A 142 12.35 7.51 8.39
CA TRP A 142 12.14 6.96 7.06
C TRP A 142 10.80 6.22 7.05
N THR A 143 9.73 6.93 6.71
CA THR A 143 8.38 6.37 6.73
C THR A 143 8.06 5.70 5.39
N THR A 144 7.56 4.47 5.46
CA THR A 144 7.36 3.57 4.31
C THR A 144 5.98 2.93 4.31
N ALA A 145 5.32 2.85 5.46
CA ALA A 145 3.99 2.28 5.61
C ALA A 145 3.04 3.26 6.30
N PHE A 146 1.75 3.15 5.99
CA PHE A 146 0.72 3.90 6.68
C PHE A 146 -0.59 3.13 6.70
N SER A 147 -1.38 3.35 7.75
CA SER A 147 -2.77 2.93 7.80
C SER A 147 -3.56 3.88 8.69
N ALA A 148 -4.88 3.93 8.49
CA ALA A 148 -5.76 4.80 9.26
C ALA A 148 -7.11 4.13 9.51
N THR A 149 -7.78 4.54 10.58
CA THR A 149 -9.15 4.11 10.88
C THR A 149 -9.88 5.11 11.73
N TRP A 150 -11.20 5.16 11.64
CA TRP A 150 -12.04 5.92 12.57
C TRP A 150 -12.40 5.07 13.77
N GLU A 151 -11.69 5.30 14.87
CA GLU A 151 -12.06 4.70 16.14
C GLU A 151 -13.41 5.25 16.63
N LYS A 152 -14.17 4.43 17.36
CA LYS A 152 -15.53 4.76 17.78
C LYS A 152 -15.57 6.09 18.55
N GLY A 153 -16.38 7.02 18.06
CA GLY A 153 -16.59 8.33 18.68
C GLY A 153 -15.60 9.40 18.23
N GLN A 154 -14.62 9.07 17.39
CA GLN A 154 -13.71 10.04 16.78
C GLN A 154 -14.32 10.60 15.50
N ALA A 155 -14.25 11.93 15.34
CA ALA A 155 -14.61 12.61 14.09
C ALA A 155 -13.48 12.53 13.05
N ARG A 156 -12.23 12.43 13.52
CA ARG A 156 -11.04 12.29 12.69
C ARG A 156 -10.46 10.87 12.81
N PRO A 157 -9.71 10.41 11.80
CA PRO A 157 -9.10 9.09 11.85
C PRO A 157 -7.93 9.05 12.83
N THR A 158 -7.72 7.92 13.47
CA THR A 158 -6.44 7.51 14.06
C THR A 158 -5.47 7.22 12.92
N LEU A 159 -4.25 7.76 13.01
CA LEU A 159 -3.20 7.62 12.01
C LEU A 159 -2.10 6.69 12.54
N VAL A 160 -1.61 5.78 11.70
CA VAL A 160 -0.48 4.90 12.03
C VAL A 160 0.59 5.04 10.96
N PHE A 161 1.80 5.42 11.36
CA PHE A 161 2.97 5.56 10.50
C PHE A 161 3.99 4.47 10.79
N GLY A 162 4.28 3.64 9.80
CA GLY A 162 5.32 2.62 9.84
C GLY A 162 6.64 3.15 9.31
N ASN A 163 7.66 3.05 10.14
CA ASN A 163 9.02 3.49 9.84
C ASN A 163 9.91 2.27 9.56
N TYR A 164 10.82 2.42 8.62
CA TYR A 164 11.68 1.33 8.15
C TYR A 164 12.93 1.17 9.04
N VAL A 165 13.95 1.99 8.81
CA VAL A 165 15.24 1.94 9.52
C VAL A 165 15.47 3.25 10.28
N ASP A 166 15.92 3.14 11.52
CA ASP A 166 16.42 4.26 12.32
C ASP A 166 17.76 4.72 11.76
N ARG A 167 17.71 5.81 11.01
CA ARG A 167 18.87 6.42 10.35
C ARG A 167 19.83 7.09 11.32
N SER A 168 19.40 7.31 12.56
CA SER A 168 20.22 7.92 13.61
C SER A 168 21.03 6.89 14.42
N ASN A 169 20.81 5.59 14.19
CA ASN A 169 21.49 4.53 14.90
C ASN A 169 23.02 4.63 14.69
N PRO A 170 23.82 4.81 15.76
CA PRO A 170 25.27 5.00 15.65
C PRO A 170 26.01 3.75 15.16
N ASP A 171 25.41 2.57 15.30
CA ASP A 171 25.98 1.29 14.87
C ASP A 171 25.69 0.99 13.38
N GLY A 172 24.97 1.89 12.71
CA GLY A 172 24.63 1.82 11.29
C GLY A 172 23.21 1.31 11.01
N PRO A 173 22.81 1.22 9.74
CA PRO A 173 21.43 0.91 9.34
C PRO A 173 21.05 -0.58 9.47
N PHE A 174 22.00 -1.46 9.78
CA PHE A 174 21.75 -2.89 9.90
C PHE A 174 21.25 -3.22 11.30
N GLU A 175 20.20 -4.04 11.39
CA GLU A 175 19.52 -4.37 12.66
C GLU A 175 18.87 -3.16 13.38
N ALA A 176 18.80 -2.02 12.71
CA ALA A 176 18.29 -0.77 13.25
C ALA A 176 16.83 -0.50 12.83
N CYS A 177 15.95 -1.51 12.90
CA CYS A 177 14.54 -1.29 12.56
C CYS A 177 13.90 -0.28 13.53
N ASP A 178 13.21 0.71 12.98
CA ASP A 178 12.65 1.80 13.78
C ASP A 178 11.29 1.44 14.36
N SER A 179 10.95 2.07 15.48
CA SER A 179 9.61 2.11 16.07
C SER A 179 8.60 2.79 15.14
N HIS A 180 7.32 2.49 15.34
CA HIS A 180 6.22 3.07 14.57
C HIS A 180 5.39 4.02 15.45
N ASP A 181 4.60 4.88 14.82
CA ASP A 181 3.82 5.89 15.52
C ASP A 181 2.33 5.65 15.33
N ILE A 182 1.56 5.61 16.42
CA ILE A 182 0.10 5.74 16.38
C ILE A 182 -0.30 7.06 17.02
N LEU A 183 -1.11 7.84 16.29
CA LEU A 183 -1.58 9.15 16.69
C LEU A 183 -3.11 9.15 16.66
N ARG A 184 -3.72 9.35 17.82
CA ARG A 184 -5.17 9.51 17.95
C ARG A 184 -5.51 10.99 18.02
N PRO A 185 -6.54 11.45 17.31
CA PRO A 185 -6.89 12.85 17.33
C PRO A 185 -7.47 13.25 18.70
N ASP A 186 -7.05 14.41 19.19
CA ASP A 186 -7.81 15.21 20.15
C ASP A 186 -8.48 16.36 19.39
N SER A 187 -9.78 16.23 19.15
CA SER A 187 -10.55 17.11 18.26
C SER A 187 -9.96 17.17 16.84
N THR A 188 -9.12 18.16 16.54
CA THR A 188 -8.48 18.35 15.24
C THR A 188 -6.96 18.18 15.27
N ASN A 189 -6.40 17.82 16.42
CA ASN A 189 -4.97 17.86 16.69
C ASN A 189 -4.39 16.45 16.91
N TYR A 190 -3.21 16.18 16.34
CA TYR A 190 -2.49 14.90 16.41
C TYR A 190 -1.21 14.95 17.28
N ALA A 191 -1.08 15.89 18.22
CA ALA A 191 0.19 16.15 18.91
C ALA A 191 0.70 14.99 19.78
N GLU A 192 -0.17 14.07 20.20
CA GLU A 192 0.23 12.92 21.01
C GLU A 192 0.59 11.71 20.15
N THR A 193 1.82 11.23 20.32
CA THR A 193 2.34 10.01 19.68
C THR A 193 2.49 8.91 20.72
N GLU A 194 1.86 7.77 20.48
CA GLU A 194 2.12 6.53 21.19
C GLU A 194 2.99 5.62 20.30
N PRO A 195 4.16 5.15 20.77
CA PRO A 195 5.05 4.32 19.96
C PRO A 195 4.61 2.86 19.91
N ILE A 196 4.73 2.22 18.75
CA ILE A 196 4.63 0.77 18.57
C ILE A 196 6.05 0.22 18.44
N SER A 197 6.41 -0.66 19.39
CA SER A 197 7.73 -1.27 19.50
C SER A 197 7.62 -2.72 19.99
N PRO A 198 8.56 -3.62 19.61
CA PRO A 198 9.66 -3.38 18.69
C PRO A 198 9.17 -3.25 17.24
N GLY A 199 9.93 -2.52 16.41
CA GLY A 199 9.71 -2.51 14.96
C GLY A 199 10.55 -3.58 14.26
N TYR A 200 10.08 -4.05 13.11
CA TYR A 200 10.80 -5.01 12.26
C TYR A 200 10.91 -4.50 10.82
N CYS A 201 11.15 -3.20 10.64
CA CYS A 201 11.36 -2.57 9.35
C CYS A 201 10.09 -2.68 8.48
N ALA A 202 9.05 -1.97 8.91
CA ALA A 202 7.74 -2.02 8.27
C ALA A 202 7.80 -1.50 6.83
N LEU A 203 7.10 -2.17 5.93
CA LEU A 203 6.93 -1.73 4.53
C LEU A 203 5.48 -1.57 4.12
N SER A 204 4.56 -2.23 4.82
CA SER A 204 3.12 -2.00 4.62
C SER A 204 2.34 -2.26 5.91
N MET A 205 1.16 -1.65 6.02
CA MET A 205 0.28 -1.77 7.18
C MET A 205 -1.17 -1.85 6.71
N LEU A 206 -1.98 -2.62 7.44
CA LEU A 206 -3.41 -2.75 7.17
C LEU A 206 -4.18 -2.80 8.48
N ILE A 207 -5.08 -1.83 8.69
CA ILE A 207 -6.09 -1.92 9.72
C ILE A 207 -7.35 -2.57 9.14
N SER A 208 -7.83 -3.64 9.78
CA SER A 208 -9.02 -4.35 9.33
C SER A 208 -9.79 -4.96 10.50
N ASP A 209 -11.12 -4.90 10.45
CA ASP A 209 -12.00 -5.72 11.30
C ASP A 209 -12.17 -7.11 10.68
N TRP A 210 -11.04 -7.82 10.57
CA TRP A 210 -10.95 -9.10 9.86
C TRP A 210 -11.81 -10.22 10.47
N ARG A 211 -12.19 -10.08 11.75
CA ARG A 211 -13.08 -11.02 12.46
C ARG A 211 -14.55 -10.59 12.46
N ARG A 212 -14.87 -9.41 11.90
CA ARG A 212 -16.19 -8.78 12.02
C ARG A 212 -16.65 -8.65 13.47
N ALA A 213 -15.72 -8.34 14.36
CA ALA A 213 -15.95 -8.22 15.80
C ALA A 213 -16.30 -6.77 16.22
N GLY A 214 -16.30 -5.82 15.27
CA GLY A 214 -16.47 -4.39 15.54
C GLY A 214 -15.24 -3.74 16.17
N THR A 215 -14.11 -4.46 16.19
CA THR A 215 -12.83 -3.99 16.77
C THR A 215 -11.72 -4.22 15.76
N PRO A 216 -11.41 -3.22 14.91
CA PRO A 216 -10.32 -3.31 13.96
C PRO A 216 -8.98 -3.57 14.66
N GLU A 217 -8.13 -4.33 13.99
CA GLU A 217 -6.78 -4.65 14.44
C GLU A 217 -5.79 -4.24 13.34
N LEU A 218 -4.58 -3.87 13.74
CA LEU A 218 -3.50 -3.44 12.85
C LEU A 218 -2.58 -4.63 12.56
N ARG A 219 -2.46 -4.99 11.28
CA ARG A 219 -1.41 -5.88 10.79
C ARG A 219 -0.28 -5.06 10.20
N ILE A 220 0.96 -5.43 10.53
CA ILE A 220 2.18 -4.78 10.04
C ILE A 220 2.98 -5.81 9.26
N SER A 221 3.18 -5.53 7.98
CA SER A 221 4.04 -6.32 7.11
C SER A 221 5.47 -5.78 7.14
N ASN A 222 6.36 -6.69 7.50
CA ASN A 222 7.70 -6.36 7.94
C ASN A 222 8.72 -6.99 7.00
N ASP A 223 9.69 -6.17 6.57
CA ASP A 223 10.84 -6.67 5.87
C ASP A 223 11.74 -7.48 6.80
N ARG A 224 12.56 -8.34 6.22
CA ARG A 224 13.74 -8.84 6.91
C ARG A 224 14.95 -8.11 6.34
N HIS A 225 15.43 -7.11 7.06
CA HIS A 225 16.87 -6.87 7.01
C HIS A 225 17.54 -8.20 7.36
N TYR A 226 18.35 -8.77 6.46
CA TYR A 226 19.02 -10.09 6.56
C TYR A 226 19.70 -10.38 7.92
N TYR A 227 19.92 -9.33 8.70
CA TYR A 227 20.59 -9.26 9.99
C TYR A 227 19.63 -9.36 11.20
N VAL A 228 18.36 -8.97 11.06
CA VAL A 228 17.37 -9.05 12.14
C VAL A 228 16.94 -10.51 12.33
N ARG A 229 17.21 -11.06 13.51
CA ARG A 229 16.74 -12.39 13.91
C ARG A 229 15.37 -12.29 14.58
N GLY A 230 14.38 -12.98 14.02
CA GLY A 230 13.08 -13.15 14.66
C GLY A 230 12.03 -12.10 14.32
N GLY A 231 12.19 -11.33 13.24
CA GLY A 231 11.11 -10.49 12.68
C GLY A 231 9.98 -11.33 12.07
N TYR A 232 8.75 -10.87 12.22
CA TYR A 232 7.54 -11.52 11.73
C TYR A 232 6.44 -10.48 11.45
N GLU A 233 5.37 -10.90 10.77
CA GLU A 233 4.14 -10.15 10.57
C GLU A 233 3.47 -9.87 11.93
N GLN A 234 3.51 -8.61 12.38
CA GLN A 234 2.96 -8.25 13.68
C GLN A 234 1.46 -7.98 13.58
N MET A 235 0.75 -8.23 14.69
CA MET A 235 -0.68 -7.99 14.81
C MET A 235 -0.97 -7.28 16.13
N PHE A 236 -1.60 -6.11 16.07
CA PHE A 236 -1.88 -5.25 17.21
C PHE A 236 -3.37 -5.00 17.38
N ARG A 237 -3.84 -5.07 18.62
CA ARG A 237 -5.10 -4.44 19.02
C ARG A 237 -4.87 -2.94 19.15
N LEU A 238 -5.83 -2.14 18.73
CA LEU A 238 -5.73 -0.68 18.80
C LEU A 238 -6.15 -0.11 20.16
N SER A 239 -7.01 -0.79 20.92
CA SER A 239 -7.51 -0.28 22.20
C SER A 239 -7.80 -1.41 23.21
N PRO A 240 -7.01 -1.55 24.28
CA PRO A 240 -5.71 -0.88 24.48
C PRO A 240 -4.70 -1.33 23.42
N LEU A 241 -3.75 -0.45 23.08
CA LEU A 241 -2.66 -0.78 22.17
C LEU A 241 -1.86 -1.96 22.73
N SER A 242 -1.87 -3.09 22.05
CA SER A 242 -1.15 -4.30 22.49
C SER A 242 -0.93 -5.27 21.34
N GLU A 243 0.24 -5.90 21.31
CA GLU A 243 0.51 -6.98 20.36
C GLU A 243 -0.28 -8.23 20.74
N ARG A 244 -0.74 -8.98 19.73
CA ARG A 244 -1.38 -10.28 19.91
C ARG A 244 -0.35 -11.37 20.12
N GLU A 245 -0.28 -11.90 21.34
CA GLU A 245 0.54 -13.07 21.66
C GLU A 245 -0.04 -14.38 21.10
N ASP A 246 -1.36 -14.42 20.87
CA ASP A 246 -2.09 -15.57 20.33
C ASP A 246 -2.07 -15.63 18.79
N TRP A 247 -1.38 -14.69 18.14
CA TRP A 247 -1.26 -14.62 16.70
C TRP A 247 -0.16 -15.56 16.16
N ALA A 248 -0.48 -16.29 15.09
CA ALA A 248 0.49 -17.16 14.45
C ALA A 248 1.60 -16.31 13.78
N ARG A 249 2.85 -16.54 14.18
CA ARG A 249 4.00 -15.84 13.59
C ARG A 249 4.23 -16.31 12.16
N VAL A 250 4.14 -15.38 11.23
CA VAL A 250 4.48 -15.58 9.82
C VAL A 250 5.69 -14.70 9.49
N SER A 251 6.72 -15.29 8.89
CA SER A 251 7.91 -14.56 8.43
C SER A 251 8.06 -14.80 6.93
N LEU A 252 7.85 -13.76 6.14
CA LEU A 252 7.91 -13.85 4.67
C LEU A 252 8.63 -12.68 3.99
N TRP A 253 9.22 -11.74 4.74
CA TRP A 253 9.83 -10.52 4.20
C TRP A 253 8.76 -9.69 3.48
N GLY A 254 7.76 -9.30 4.26
CA GLY A 254 6.54 -8.67 3.79
C GLY A 254 6.83 -7.28 3.24
N MET A 255 6.35 -7.02 2.03
CA MET A 255 6.53 -5.74 1.33
C MET A 255 5.21 -4.97 1.26
N GLY A 256 4.16 -5.63 0.78
CA GLY A 256 2.81 -5.08 0.62
C GLY A 256 1.76 -5.99 1.24
N ILE A 257 0.63 -5.40 1.68
CA ILE A 257 -0.52 -6.13 2.21
C ILE A 257 -1.83 -5.63 1.56
N ALA A 258 -2.65 -6.55 1.09
CA ALA A 258 -3.98 -6.27 0.56
C ALA A 258 -5.02 -7.20 1.20
N SER A 259 -6.26 -6.75 1.30
CA SER A 259 -7.34 -7.58 1.80
C SER A 259 -8.60 -7.48 0.96
N ARG A 260 -9.29 -8.61 0.78
CA ARG A 260 -10.60 -8.67 0.14
C ARG A 260 -11.30 -9.96 0.53
N ASP A 261 -12.62 -9.92 0.66
CA ASP A 261 -13.43 -11.14 0.79
C ASP A 261 -13.52 -11.80 -0.60
N LEU A 262 -12.78 -12.89 -0.77
CA LEU A 262 -12.68 -13.65 -2.02
C LEU A 262 -13.72 -14.77 -2.09
N THR A 263 -14.26 -15.19 -0.94
CA THR A 263 -15.18 -16.33 -0.86
C THR A 263 -16.65 -15.92 -0.70
N GLY A 264 -16.90 -14.64 -0.40
CA GLY A 264 -18.22 -14.09 -0.15
C GLY A 264 -18.79 -14.48 1.22
N ASP A 265 -17.96 -14.96 2.15
CA ASP A 265 -18.39 -15.38 3.49
C ASP A 265 -18.40 -14.23 4.51
N GLY A 266 -18.07 -13.02 4.06
CA GLY A 266 -18.00 -11.81 4.86
C GLY A 266 -16.65 -11.64 5.57
N LEU A 267 -15.73 -12.59 5.49
CA LEU A 267 -14.42 -12.53 6.11
C LEU A 267 -13.36 -12.16 5.06
N PRO A 268 -12.62 -11.05 5.24
CA PRO A 268 -11.62 -10.68 4.26
C PRO A 268 -10.40 -11.61 4.34
N GLU A 269 -10.03 -12.18 3.19
CA GLU A 269 -8.71 -12.77 2.97
C GLU A 269 -7.62 -11.72 2.92
N VAL A 270 -6.38 -12.18 3.08
CA VAL A 270 -5.20 -11.31 3.09
C VAL A 270 -4.13 -11.85 2.14
N MET A 271 -3.69 -10.97 1.24
CA MET A 271 -2.58 -11.20 0.34
C MET A 271 -1.38 -10.39 0.82
N MET A 272 -0.23 -11.04 0.97
CA MET A 272 1.02 -10.38 1.29
C MET A 272 2.06 -10.63 0.21
N THR A 273 2.80 -9.59 -0.13
CA THR A 273 3.88 -9.68 -1.10
C THR A 273 5.23 -9.81 -0.44
N SER A 274 6.19 -10.42 -1.14
CA SER A 274 7.53 -10.71 -0.62
C SER A 274 8.60 -10.75 -1.73
N MET A 275 9.87 -10.94 -1.33
CA MET A 275 10.92 -11.37 -2.24
C MET A 275 10.69 -12.85 -2.63
N GLY A 276 10.12 -13.08 -3.82
CA GLY A 276 9.85 -14.42 -4.34
C GLY A 276 8.39 -14.84 -4.23
N ASP A 277 8.06 -15.75 -3.33
CA ASP A 277 6.73 -16.35 -3.22
C ASP A 277 5.74 -15.47 -2.46
N GLN A 278 4.65 -15.13 -3.13
CA GLN A 278 3.61 -14.30 -2.56
C GLN A 278 2.65 -15.17 -1.71
N LEU A 279 2.13 -14.65 -0.61
CA LEU A 279 1.35 -15.44 0.34
C LEU A 279 -0.09 -14.93 0.45
N LEU A 280 -1.03 -15.70 -0.07
CA LEU A 280 -2.44 -15.57 0.25
C LEU A 280 -2.74 -16.39 1.50
N GLN A 281 -3.45 -15.80 2.46
CA GLN A 281 -4.04 -16.53 3.58
C GLN A 281 -5.57 -16.39 3.59
N ILE A 282 -6.23 -17.54 3.71
CA ILE A 282 -7.67 -17.69 3.84
C ILE A 282 -8.11 -17.38 5.26
N ASN A 283 -9.11 -16.53 5.42
CA ASN A 283 -9.63 -16.18 6.73
C ASN A 283 -10.63 -17.25 7.19
N ARG A 284 -10.44 -17.79 8.41
CA ARG A 284 -11.35 -18.79 9.02
C ARG A 284 -12.18 -18.20 10.15
N GLY A 285 -12.12 -16.89 10.36
CA GLY A 285 -12.83 -16.14 11.39
C GLY A 285 -12.11 -16.09 12.73
N ASP A 286 -11.38 -17.14 13.09
CA ASP A 286 -10.53 -17.20 14.30
C ASP A 286 -9.03 -17.17 14.01
N ARG A 287 -8.63 -17.52 12.78
CA ARG A 287 -7.24 -17.57 12.32
C ARG A 287 -7.16 -17.35 10.81
N PHE A 288 -5.95 -17.12 10.32
CA PHE A 288 -5.62 -17.20 8.91
C PHE A 288 -4.89 -18.51 8.59
N GLU A 289 -5.23 -19.10 7.46
CA GLU A 289 -4.59 -20.32 6.95
C GLU A 289 -3.99 -20.07 5.58
N ASN A 290 -2.78 -20.54 5.32
CA ASN A 290 -2.17 -20.38 3.99
C ASN A 290 -3.06 -21.03 2.92
N ALA A 291 -3.29 -20.31 1.83
CA ALA A 291 -4.01 -20.82 0.67
C ALA A 291 -3.28 -22.04 0.09
N PRO A 292 -3.99 -23.06 -0.43
CA PRO A 292 -3.33 -24.15 -1.14
C PRO A 292 -2.75 -23.65 -2.47
N TYR A 293 -1.60 -24.19 -2.87
CA TYR A 293 -0.93 -23.86 -4.14
C TYR A 293 -1.84 -23.97 -5.37
N THR A 294 -2.86 -24.83 -5.32
CA THR A 294 -3.84 -25.04 -6.40
C THR A 294 -4.69 -23.82 -6.72
N ILE A 295 -4.75 -22.82 -5.83
CA ILE A 295 -5.42 -21.53 -6.12
C ILE A 295 -4.58 -20.69 -7.10
N GLY A 296 -3.28 -20.94 -7.20
CA GLY A 296 -2.41 -20.27 -8.19
C GLY A 296 -1.99 -18.85 -7.81
N THR A 297 -2.18 -18.43 -6.55
CA THR A 297 -1.81 -17.09 -6.05
C THR A 297 -0.33 -16.95 -5.67
N TYR A 298 0.40 -18.06 -5.64
CA TYR A 298 1.84 -18.08 -5.40
C TYR A 298 2.58 -17.61 -6.67
N ALA A 299 2.59 -16.31 -6.88
CA ALA A 299 3.09 -15.65 -8.08
C ALA A 299 4.59 -15.34 -7.97
N GLN A 300 5.46 -16.35 -8.12
CA GLN A 300 6.92 -16.17 -8.00
C GLN A 300 7.50 -15.27 -9.09
N ARG A 301 6.86 -15.26 -10.27
CA ARG A 301 7.32 -14.60 -11.48
C ARG A 301 6.24 -13.63 -12.00
N PRO A 302 6.61 -12.60 -12.77
CA PRO A 302 5.67 -11.77 -13.51
C PRO A 302 4.79 -12.62 -14.44
N PHE A 303 3.47 -12.39 -14.39
CA PHE A 303 2.51 -13.13 -15.20
C PHE A 303 2.67 -12.87 -16.71
N LEU A 304 3.01 -11.63 -17.08
CA LEU A 304 3.26 -11.22 -18.47
C LEU A 304 4.62 -11.69 -19.03
N GLY A 305 5.39 -12.45 -18.24
CA GLY A 305 6.67 -13.02 -18.63
C GLY A 305 7.86 -12.09 -18.42
N ASP A 306 9.01 -12.68 -18.10
CA ASP A 306 10.31 -12.03 -17.92
C ASP A 306 11.46 -12.99 -18.29
N ASP A 307 12.66 -12.77 -17.78
CA ASP A 307 13.83 -13.65 -17.97
C ASP A 307 13.71 -15.01 -17.24
N GLY A 308 12.57 -15.29 -16.59
CA GLY A 308 12.26 -16.53 -15.92
C GLY A 308 12.75 -16.61 -14.47
N ARG A 309 13.29 -15.52 -13.92
CA ARG A 309 13.75 -15.48 -12.53
C ARG A 309 12.61 -15.06 -11.57
N PRO A 310 12.64 -15.50 -10.30
CA PRO A 310 11.74 -14.94 -9.30
C PRO A 310 11.92 -13.42 -9.18
N SER A 311 10.82 -12.71 -8.94
CA SER A 311 10.83 -11.25 -8.77
C SER A 311 10.08 -10.84 -7.52
N THR A 312 10.62 -9.84 -6.82
CA THR A 312 10.02 -9.26 -5.61
C THR A 312 8.68 -8.63 -5.94
N GLY A 313 7.65 -8.97 -5.15
CA GLY A 313 6.38 -8.28 -5.15
C GLY A 313 6.43 -7.13 -4.15
N TRP A 314 6.20 -5.91 -4.62
CA TRP A 314 6.25 -4.69 -3.80
C TRP A 314 4.88 -4.26 -3.27
N HIS A 315 3.84 -4.44 -4.08
CA HIS A 315 2.47 -4.08 -3.75
C HIS A 315 1.52 -5.14 -4.27
N ALA A 316 0.42 -5.38 -3.55
CA ALA A 316 -0.72 -6.14 -4.03
C ALA A 316 -1.97 -5.26 -3.95
N GLU A 317 -2.85 -5.37 -4.94
CA GLU A 317 -4.14 -4.69 -4.94
C GLU A 317 -5.21 -5.64 -5.48
N PHE A 318 -6.39 -5.65 -4.85
CA PHE A 318 -7.53 -6.38 -5.39
C PHE A 318 -8.52 -5.44 -6.06
N GLY A 319 -8.95 -5.77 -7.28
CA GLY A 319 -9.95 -5.02 -8.04
C GLY A 319 -10.81 -5.96 -8.88
N ASP A 320 -11.94 -5.51 -9.39
CA ASP A 320 -12.69 -6.23 -10.42
C ASP A 320 -12.42 -5.51 -11.75
N VAL A 321 -11.36 -5.91 -12.44
CA VAL A 321 -10.82 -5.14 -13.57
C VAL A 321 -11.55 -5.42 -14.88
N ASP A 322 -12.22 -6.58 -14.98
CA ASP A 322 -13.03 -6.96 -16.13
C ASP A 322 -14.55 -6.84 -15.89
N ASN A 323 -14.95 -6.36 -14.70
CA ASN A 323 -16.33 -6.14 -14.27
C ASN A 323 -17.18 -7.41 -14.29
N ASP A 324 -16.59 -8.57 -13.96
CA ASP A 324 -17.29 -9.84 -13.94
C ASP A 324 -17.78 -10.27 -12.55
N GLY A 325 -17.58 -9.41 -11.56
CA GLY A 325 -17.98 -9.60 -10.17
C GLY A 325 -17.01 -10.44 -9.35
N ARG A 326 -15.90 -10.91 -9.94
CA ARG A 326 -14.83 -11.59 -9.20
C ARG A 326 -13.70 -10.62 -8.89
N ALA A 327 -12.95 -10.94 -7.84
CA ALA A 327 -11.76 -10.19 -7.50
C ALA A 327 -10.57 -10.67 -8.33
N ASP A 328 -9.98 -9.75 -9.08
CA ASP A 328 -8.67 -9.85 -9.68
C ASP A 328 -7.60 -9.36 -8.71
N LEU A 329 -6.39 -9.88 -8.87
CA LEU A 329 -5.23 -9.55 -8.06
C LEU A 329 -4.13 -8.95 -8.94
N PHE A 330 -3.83 -7.69 -8.72
CA PHE A 330 -2.66 -7.03 -9.29
C PHE A 330 -1.48 -7.11 -8.31
N ILE A 331 -0.28 -7.43 -8.80
CA ILE A 331 0.96 -7.42 -8.02
C ILE A 331 2.01 -6.62 -8.77
N ALA A 332 2.45 -5.52 -8.18
CA ALA A 332 3.59 -4.75 -8.69
C ALA A 332 4.88 -5.54 -8.43
N LYS A 333 5.59 -5.90 -9.49
CA LYS A 333 6.85 -6.67 -9.39
C LYS A 333 8.03 -5.87 -9.94
N GLY A 334 9.17 -6.01 -9.28
CA GLY A 334 10.42 -5.37 -9.68
C GLY A 334 11.58 -5.92 -8.86
N ASN A 335 12.74 -6.09 -9.48
CA ASN A 335 13.89 -6.65 -8.80
C ASN A 335 14.59 -5.58 -7.96
N VAL A 336 15.04 -5.98 -6.78
CA VAL A 336 15.98 -5.17 -5.98
C VAL A 336 17.29 -5.08 -6.78
N ASP A 337 17.95 -3.91 -6.76
CA ASP A 337 19.24 -3.73 -7.43
C ASP A 337 20.22 -4.84 -7.00
N GLN A 338 21.09 -5.28 -7.91
CA GLN A 338 21.93 -6.46 -7.68
C GLN A 338 22.70 -6.30 -6.37
N MET A 339 22.40 -7.15 -5.38
CA MET A 339 23.16 -7.26 -4.14
C MET A 339 24.29 -8.28 -4.35
N PRO A 340 25.52 -7.87 -4.71
CA PRO A 340 26.53 -8.78 -5.24
C PRO A 340 27.23 -9.62 -4.14
N GLY A 341 26.63 -9.74 -2.95
CA GLY A 341 27.23 -10.38 -1.78
C GLY A 341 26.35 -11.40 -1.09
N ASN A 342 25.20 -10.99 -0.55
CA ASN A 342 24.41 -11.86 0.32
C ASN A 342 23.51 -12.87 -0.44
N ALA A 343 23.14 -12.57 -1.69
CA ALA A 343 22.38 -13.51 -2.54
C ALA A 343 23.18 -14.80 -2.85
N MET A 344 24.51 -14.78 -2.69
CA MET A 344 25.36 -15.97 -2.85
C MET A 344 25.37 -16.90 -1.63
N HIS A 345 24.81 -16.46 -0.49
CA HIS A 345 24.77 -17.22 0.76
C HIS A 345 23.35 -17.65 1.16
N ASP A 346 22.37 -17.45 0.27
CA ASP A 346 21.01 -17.98 0.42
C ASP A 346 21.04 -19.50 0.13
N PRO A 347 20.58 -20.39 1.04
CA PRO A 347 20.67 -21.83 0.88
C PRO A 347 19.88 -22.42 -0.29
#